data_AF-A0A2A5BUD2-F1
#
_entry.id   AF-A0A2A5BUD2-F1
#
_cell.length_a   1.000
_cell.length_b   1.000
_cell.length_c   1.000
_cell.angle_alpha   90.00
_cell.angle_beta   90.00
_cell.angle_gamma   90.00
#
_symmetry.space_group_name_H-M   'P 1'
#
loop_
_entity.id
_entity.type
_entity.pdbx_description
1 polymer ?
#
loop_
_entity_poly.entity_id
_entity_poly.type
_entity_poly.pdbx_seq_one_letter_code
_entity_poly.pdbx_strand_id
1 'polypeptide(L)'
;MSMNPNLSGVNSDLLIETLDSPTRKILESTVLVNQRKDQRLEIQFPAEATSVQGARMLVVVTNISCSGMRIAAFWQVIQQLIPDPSDPSPILLELDFSLPTSADQLVRVNVHGNPVYTRIGSEDHLLVGLRFEKFVQGEQEYMGYLEDHGIH
;
A
#
# COMPACT_ATOMS: atom_id res chain seq x y z
N MET A 1 33.17 4.38 -50.85
CA MET A 1 33.82 3.50 -49.86
C MET A 1 32.95 3.46 -48.62
N SER A 2 32.66 2.23 -48.14
CA SER A 2 31.97 1.75 -46.92
C SER A 2 30.93 2.62 -46.20
N MET A 3 29.66 2.18 -46.06
CA MET A 3 29.12 1.09 -45.20
C MET A 3 29.27 1.33 -43.68
N ASN A 4 28.10 1.51 -43.01
CA ASN A 4 27.56 0.95 -41.74
C ASN A 4 28.46 0.01 -40.87
N PRO A 5 28.16 -0.33 -39.58
CA PRO A 5 26.93 -0.12 -38.77
C PRO A 5 27.11 0.10 -37.21
N ASN A 6 25.98 0.24 -36.50
CA ASN A 6 25.63 -0.13 -35.10
C ASN A 6 26.69 -0.44 -34.02
N LEU A 7 26.51 0.18 -32.84
CA LEU A 7 26.74 -0.38 -31.48
C LEU A 7 25.72 0.30 -30.53
N SER A 8 24.58 -0.30 -30.15
CA SER A 8 24.37 -1.29 -29.08
C SER A 8 25.03 -0.96 -27.74
N GLY A 9 24.21 -0.79 -26.70
CA GLY A 9 24.60 -0.95 -25.30
C GLY A 9 24.89 0.35 -24.56
N VAL A 10 23.85 0.98 -24.00
CA VAL A 10 24.07 1.90 -22.87
C VAL A 10 24.41 1.02 -21.66
N ASN A 11 25.70 0.75 -21.50
CA ASN A 11 26.26 0.13 -20.30
C ASN A 11 25.98 1.04 -19.11
N SER A 12 25.23 0.50 -18.15
CA SER A 12 24.96 1.08 -16.83
C SER A 12 26.22 1.34 -15.99
N ASP A 13 27.39 0.93 -16.49
CA ASP A 13 28.66 0.92 -15.76
C ASP A 13 29.44 2.24 -15.83
N LEU A 14 28.96 3.25 -16.58
CA LEU A 14 29.66 4.53 -16.76
C LEU A 14 29.18 5.68 -15.87
N LEU A 15 28.27 5.43 -14.92
CA LEU A 15 27.85 6.43 -13.92
C LEU A 15 28.45 6.20 -12.52
N ILE A 16 29.49 5.37 -12.41
CA ILE A 16 30.21 5.12 -11.13
C ILE A 16 31.70 5.52 -11.25
N GLU A 17 31.98 6.64 -11.90
CA GLU A 17 33.25 7.36 -11.76
C GLU A 17 32.92 8.83 -11.53
N THR A 18 32.50 9.25 -10.34
CA THR A 18 33.42 9.80 -9.35
C THR A 18 32.64 10.00 -8.04
N LEU A 19 32.50 8.94 -7.25
CA LEU A 19 32.00 9.06 -5.89
C LEU A 19 33.15 8.73 -4.94
N ASP A 20 33.57 9.73 -4.17
CA ASP A 20 34.62 9.63 -3.19
C ASP A 20 34.38 8.45 -2.24
N SER A 21 35.46 7.85 -1.74
CA SER A 21 35.46 6.67 -0.87
C SER A 21 34.48 6.68 0.33
N PRO A 22 34.08 7.82 0.95
CA PRO A 22 33.05 7.77 1.99
C PRO A 22 31.64 7.46 1.45
N THR A 23 31.33 7.82 0.20
CA THR A 23 29.98 7.64 -0.37
C THR A 23 29.71 6.18 -0.76
N ARG A 24 30.73 5.44 -1.21
CA ARG A 24 30.62 3.99 -1.43
C ARG A 24 30.27 3.22 -0.15
N LYS A 25 30.85 3.61 0.99
CA LYS A 25 30.52 3.01 2.29
C LYS A 25 29.08 3.24 2.70
N ILE A 26 28.49 4.40 2.39
CA ILE A 26 27.08 4.70 2.73
C ILE A 26 26.12 3.89 1.85
N LEU A 27 26.45 3.68 0.57
CA LEU A 27 25.62 2.89 -0.34
C LEU A 27 25.63 1.40 0.01
N GLU A 28 26.79 0.85 0.41
CA GLU A 28 26.92 -0.55 0.86
C GLU A 28 26.33 -0.82 2.25
N SER A 29 26.12 0.22 3.07
CA SER A 29 25.58 0.11 4.42
C SER A 29 24.16 0.65 4.59
N THR A 30 23.47 0.97 3.48
CA THR A 30 22.02 1.20 3.53
C THR A 30 21.32 -0.15 3.66
N VAL A 31 21.36 -0.72 4.86
CA VAL A 31 20.38 -1.71 5.28
C VAL A 31 19.04 -1.00 5.18
N LEU A 32 18.24 -1.34 4.16
CA LEU A 32 16.82 -1.03 4.16
C LEU A 32 16.21 -1.80 5.34
N VAL A 33 16.26 -1.20 6.53
CA VAL A 33 15.67 -1.79 7.73
C VAL A 33 14.18 -1.88 7.47
N ASN A 34 13.70 -3.08 7.17
CA ASN A 34 12.27 -3.34 7.10
C ASN A 34 11.71 -3.22 8.52
N GLN A 35 11.20 -2.04 8.86
CA GLN A 35 10.60 -1.76 10.17
C GLN A 35 9.22 -2.40 10.34
N ARG A 36 8.75 -3.17 9.36
CA ARG A 36 7.44 -3.83 9.45
C ARG A 36 7.54 -4.99 10.43
N LYS A 37 6.65 -4.94 11.42
CA LYS A 37 6.45 -6.02 12.39
C LYS A 37 5.72 -7.22 11.76
N ASP A 38 4.78 -6.95 10.85
CA ASP A 38 3.90 -7.97 10.28
C ASP A 38 4.15 -8.16 8.77
N GLN A 39 4.08 -9.41 8.33
CA GLN A 39 4.08 -9.75 6.91
C GLN A 39 2.80 -9.24 6.24
N ARG A 40 2.91 -8.83 4.97
CA ARG A 40 1.78 -8.33 4.19
C ARG A 40 1.50 -9.25 3.01
N LEU A 41 0.23 -9.56 2.81
CA LEU A 41 -0.28 -10.23 1.62
C LEU A 41 -0.67 -9.16 0.60
N GLU A 42 -0.04 -9.17 -0.57
CA GLU A 42 -0.41 -8.29 -1.69
C GLU A 42 -1.64 -8.87 -2.40
N ILE A 43 -2.67 -8.03 -2.59
CA ILE A 43 -3.98 -8.41 -3.13
C ILE A 43 -4.53 -7.28 -4.00
N GLN A 44 -5.64 -7.51 -4.69
CA GLN A 44 -6.41 -6.45 -5.33
C GLN A 44 -7.90 -6.70 -5.12
N PHE A 45 -8.50 -6.00 -4.15
CA PHE A 45 -9.94 -6.07 -3.93
C PHE A 45 -10.58 -4.69 -4.04
N PRO A 46 -11.68 -4.55 -4.79
CA PRO A 46 -12.47 -3.32 -4.73
C PRO A 46 -13.07 -3.17 -3.33
N ALA A 47 -13.11 -1.93 -2.84
CA ALA A 47 -13.67 -1.58 -1.56
C ALA A 47 -14.41 -0.24 -1.63
N GLU A 48 -15.36 -0.05 -0.73
CA GLU A 48 -15.94 1.24 -0.41
C GLU A 48 -15.25 1.79 0.84
N ALA A 49 -14.72 3.01 0.77
CA ALA A 49 -14.19 3.72 1.91
C ALA A 49 -15.13 4.87 2.28
N THR A 50 -15.43 5.00 3.57
CA THR A 50 -16.28 6.05 4.12
C THR A 50 -15.48 6.90 5.11
N SER A 51 -15.48 8.22 4.93
CA SER A 51 -14.85 9.15 5.87
C SER A 51 -15.76 9.46 7.06
N VAL A 52 -15.20 10.02 8.14
CA VAL A 52 -15.97 10.53 9.29
C VAL A 52 -17.03 11.58 8.89
N GLN A 53 -16.85 12.25 7.76
CA GLN A 53 -17.79 13.24 7.24
C GLN A 53 -18.89 12.60 6.38
N GLY A 54 -18.88 11.27 6.23
CA GLY A 54 -19.85 10.50 5.47
C GLY A 54 -19.57 10.41 3.97
N ALA A 55 -18.43 10.93 3.49
CA ALA A 55 -18.05 10.83 2.09
C ALA A 55 -17.71 9.37 1.75
N ARG A 56 -18.34 8.81 0.71
CA ARG A 56 -18.16 7.42 0.29
C ARG A 56 -17.49 7.34 -1.06
N MET A 57 -16.40 6.60 -1.14
CA MET A 57 -15.59 6.51 -2.34
C MET A 57 -15.14 5.08 -2.63
N LEU A 58 -15.08 4.73 -3.91
CA LEU A 58 -14.49 3.47 -4.35
C LEU A 58 -12.96 3.55 -4.31
N VAL A 59 -12.35 2.54 -3.71
CA VAL A 59 -10.89 2.38 -3.59
C VAL A 59 -10.50 0.93 -3.88
N VAL A 60 -9.20 0.67 -4.00
CA VAL A 60 -8.67 -0.69 -4.16
C VAL A 60 -7.80 -1.03 -2.95
N VAL A 61 -8.13 -2.11 -2.24
CA VAL A 61 -7.22 -2.70 -1.25
C VAL A 61 -6.09 -3.40 -1.99
N THR A 62 -4.86 -2.95 -1.74
CA THR A 62 -3.65 -3.41 -2.44
C THR A 62 -2.76 -4.32 -1.60
N ASN A 63 -2.88 -4.24 -0.27
CA ASN A 63 -2.33 -5.26 0.62
C ASN A 63 -3.02 -5.27 1.97
N ILE A 64 -2.88 -6.39 2.67
CA ILE A 64 -3.46 -6.65 3.98
C ILE A 64 -2.43 -7.33 4.90
N SER A 65 -2.66 -7.22 6.22
CA SER A 65 -1.87 -7.83 7.31
C SER A 65 -2.70 -7.92 8.58
N CYS A 66 -2.17 -8.56 9.62
CA CYS A 66 -2.87 -8.70 10.91
C CYS A 66 -3.23 -7.35 11.55
N SER A 67 -2.41 -6.30 11.37
CA SER A 67 -2.62 -5.00 12.02
C SER A 67 -3.07 -3.86 11.10
N GLY A 68 -3.21 -4.11 9.80
CA GLY A 68 -3.57 -3.05 8.87
C GLY A 68 -3.61 -3.45 7.41
N MET A 69 -3.88 -2.46 6.56
CA MET A 69 -3.98 -2.62 5.12
C MET A 69 -3.41 -1.42 4.36
N ARG A 70 -3.38 -1.51 3.04
CA ARG A 70 -3.10 -0.37 2.15
C ARG A 70 -4.18 -0.28 1.09
N ILE A 71 -4.71 0.92 0.92
CA ILE A 71 -5.63 1.24 -0.16
C ILE A 71 -4.96 2.10 -1.23
N ALA A 72 -5.46 2.03 -2.45
CA ALA A 72 -5.07 2.85 -3.59
C ALA A 72 -6.30 3.54 -4.17
N ALA A 73 -6.17 4.83 -4.47
CA ALA A 73 -7.19 5.59 -5.19
C ALA A 73 -6.55 6.81 -5.86
N PHE A 74 -7.28 7.45 -6.77
CA PHE A 74 -6.83 8.71 -7.37
C PHE A 74 -6.69 9.81 -6.31
N TRP A 75 -5.79 10.76 -6.56
CA TRP A 75 -5.57 11.92 -5.68
C TRP A 75 -6.89 12.60 -5.25
N GLN A 76 -7.78 12.87 -6.21
CA GLN A 76 -9.07 13.55 -5.96
C GLN A 76 -10.00 12.73 -5.07
N VAL A 77 -9.85 11.40 -5.08
CA VAL A 77 -10.62 10.50 -4.23
C VAL A 77 -10.10 10.55 -2.79
N ILE A 78 -8.78 10.47 -2.62
CA ILE A 78 -8.16 10.54 -1.29
C ILE A 78 -8.43 11.89 -0.62
N GLN A 79 -8.45 12.99 -1.35
CA GLN A 79 -8.78 14.31 -0.80
C GLN A 79 -10.20 14.39 -0.21
N GLN A 80 -11.14 13.59 -0.72
CA GLN A 80 -12.50 13.53 -0.17
C GLN A 80 -12.59 12.63 1.07
N LEU A 81 -11.73 11.62 1.16
CA LEU A 81 -11.68 10.71 2.30
C LEU A 81 -10.90 11.28 3.49
N ILE A 82 -9.83 12.00 3.20
CA ILE A 82 -8.87 12.55 4.16
C ILE A 82 -8.79 14.06 3.91
N PRO A 83 -9.84 14.82 4.28
CA PRO A 83 -9.84 16.26 4.10
C PRO A 83 -8.90 16.89 5.14
N ASP A 84 -7.84 17.50 4.63
CA ASP A 84 -6.89 18.35 5.37
C ASP A 84 -5.93 17.63 6.35
N PRO A 85 -4.62 17.53 6.02
CA PRO A 85 -3.61 17.00 6.93
C PRO A 85 -3.29 17.95 8.11
N SER A 86 -3.85 19.17 8.13
CA SER A 86 -3.66 20.13 9.23
C SER A 86 -4.73 20.04 10.32
N ASP A 87 -5.80 19.24 10.11
CA ASP A 87 -6.79 18.96 11.14
C ASP A 87 -6.21 17.97 12.18
N PRO A 88 -6.14 18.34 13.47
CA PRO A 88 -5.65 17.45 14.52
C PRO A 88 -6.62 16.31 14.88
N SER A 89 -7.82 16.29 14.31
CA SER A 89 -8.83 15.26 14.56
C SER A 89 -8.36 13.90 14.01
N PRO A 90 -8.56 12.80 14.75
CA PRO A 90 -8.22 11.46 14.25
C PRO A 90 -9.03 11.18 12.98
N ILE A 91 -8.31 10.93 11.89
CA ILE A 91 -8.92 10.60 10.60
C ILE A 91 -9.28 9.11 10.68
N LEU A 92 -10.56 8.82 10.89
CA LEU A 92 -11.06 7.45 10.87
C LEU A 92 -11.70 7.15 9.51
N LEU A 93 -11.31 6.05 8.90
CA LEU A 93 -11.95 5.52 7.70
C LEU A 93 -12.63 4.20 8.01
N GLU A 94 -13.89 4.08 7.58
CA GLU A 94 -14.60 2.81 7.53
C GLU A 94 -14.40 2.20 6.14
N LEU A 95 -13.94 0.96 6.08
CA LEU A 95 -13.64 0.23 4.86
C LEU A 95 -14.54 -0.99 4.76
N ASP A 96 -15.22 -1.13 3.62
CA ASP A 96 -16.11 -2.24 3.31
C ASP A 96 -15.68 -2.95 2.05
N PHE A 97 -15.44 -4.26 2.13
CA PHE A 97 -14.97 -5.08 1.02
C PHE A 97 -15.37 -6.54 1.20
N SER A 98 -15.15 -7.36 0.18
CA SER A 98 -15.42 -8.79 0.23
C SER A 98 -14.13 -9.61 0.06
N LEU A 99 -13.98 -10.65 0.88
CA LEU A 99 -12.90 -11.63 0.78
C LEU A 99 -13.44 -12.98 0.31
N PRO A 100 -12.71 -13.70 -0.56
CA PRO A 100 -12.99 -15.10 -0.83
C PRO A 100 -12.59 -15.95 0.40
N THR A 101 -13.42 -16.92 0.73
CA THR A 101 -13.12 -17.92 1.76
C THR A 101 -12.74 -19.26 1.12
N SER A 102 -12.17 -20.16 1.92
CA SER A 102 -11.83 -21.53 1.50
C SER A 102 -13.04 -22.36 1.03
N ALA A 103 -14.26 -21.92 1.31
CA ALA A 103 -15.50 -22.52 0.83
C ALA A 103 -16.05 -21.88 -0.48
N ASP A 104 -15.22 -21.10 -1.21
CA ASP A 104 -15.62 -20.34 -2.40
C ASP A 104 -16.78 -19.35 -2.17
N GLN A 105 -17.02 -18.96 -0.91
CA GLN A 105 -18.00 -17.93 -0.55
C GLN A 105 -17.30 -16.58 -0.38
N LEU A 106 -17.95 -15.51 -0.85
CA LEU A 106 -17.53 -14.14 -0.55
C LEU A 106 -18.12 -13.70 0.78
N VAL A 107 -17.25 -13.32 1.72
CA VAL A 107 -17.65 -12.77 3.01
C VAL A 107 -17.32 -11.29 3.06
N ARG A 108 -18.30 -10.51 3.55
CA ARG A 108 -18.15 -9.08 3.75
C ARG A 108 -17.31 -8.80 4.99
N VAL A 109 -16.30 -7.95 4.83
CA VAL A 109 -15.45 -7.43 5.89
C VAL A 109 -15.72 -5.93 6.01
N ASN A 110 -15.97 -5.47 7.23
CA ASN A 110 -16.12 -4.06 7.55
C ASN A 110 -15.17 -3.72 8.71
N VAL A 111 -14.29 -2.73 8.48
CA VAL A 111 -13.23 -2.38 9.41
C VAL A 111 -13.01 -0.88 9.47
N HIS A 112 -12.78 -0.39 10.68
CA HIS A 112 -12.35 0.97 10.94
C HIS A 112 -10.83 1.02 11.02
N GLY A 113 -10.22 2.00 10.37
CA GLY A 113 -8.78 2.18 10.36
C GLY A 113 -8.37 3.64 10.30
N ASN A 114 -7.21 3.92 10.91
CA ASN A 114 -6.58 5.24 10.88
C ASN A 114 -5.52 5.26 9.78
N PRO A 115 -5.51 6.27 8.89
CA PRO A 115 -4.38 6.54 8.01
C PRO A 115 -3.11 6.77 8.82
N VAL A 116 -2.06 6.02 8.50
CA VAL A 116 -0.74 6.13 9.13
C VAL A 116 0.32 6.66 8.18
N TYR A 117 0.09 6.58 6.87
CA TYR A 117 0.90 7.25 5.86
C TYR A 117 0.11 7.41 4.57
N THR A 118 0.52 8.40 3.78
CA THR A 118 0.14 8.55 2.38
C THR A 118 1.41 8.66 1.55
N ARG A 119 1.47 7.97 0.41
CA ARG A 119 2.59 8.08 -0.54
C ARG A 119 2.06 8.13 -1.96
N ILE A 120 2.82 8.78 -2.84
CA ILE A 120 2.53 8.79 -4.27
C ILE A 120 2.77 7.39 -4.84
N GLY A 121 1.79 6.89 -5.60
CA GLY A 121 1.85 5.66 -6.39
C GLY A 121 2.21 5.95 -7.85
N SER A 122 1.77 5.08 -8.76
CA SER A 122 1.85 5.32 -10.20
C SER A 122 0.69 6.17 -10.70
N GLU A 123 0.88 6.91 -11.80
CA GLU A 123 -0.21 7.50 -12.60
C GLU A 123 -1.33 8.19 -11.78
N ASP A 124 -0.98 9.21 -11.00
CA ASP A 124 -1.90 10.00 -10.17
C ASP A 124 -2.66 9.24 -9.07
N HIS A 125 -2.28 7.99 -8.80
CA HIS A 125 -2.77 7.25 -7.64
C HIS A 125 -1.97 7.60 -6.39
N LEU A 126 -2.69 7.72 -5.28
CA LEU A 126 -2.13 7.71 -3.94
C LEU A 126 -2.31 6.35 -3.29
N LEU A 127 -1.32 5.96 -2.51
CA LEU A 127 -1.37 4.80 -1.64
C LEU A 127 -1.47 5.27 -0.19
N VAL A 128 -2.52 4.81 0.50
CA VAL A 128 -2.76 5.15 1.91
C VAL A 128 -2.62 3.88 2.74
N GLY A 129 -1.72 3.90 3.71
CA GLY A 129 -1.62 2.84 4.71
C GLY A 129 -2.59 3.08 5.85
N LEU A 130 -3.36 2.06 6.21
CA LEU A 130 -4.30 2.09 7.33
C LEU A 130 -3.83 1.14 8.43
N ARG A 131 -3.86 1.59 9.68
CA ARG A 131 -3.77 0.72 10.86
C ARG A 131 -5.18 0.45 11.37
N PHE A 132 -5.50 -0.81 11.62
CA PHE A 132 -6.81 -1.17 12.15
C PHE A 132 -7.02 -0.58 13.53
N GLU A 133 -8.23 -0.09 13.74
CA GLU A 133 -8.75 0.31 15.04
C GLU A 133 -9.74 -0.73 15.55
N LYS A 134 -10.68 -1.14 14.69
CA LYS A 134 -11.73 -2.10 15.06
C LYS A 134 -12.32 -2.77 13.83
N PHE A 135 -12.57 -4.07 13.92
CA PHE A 135 -13.46 -4.76 12.99
C PHE A 135 -14.91 -4.63 13.44
N VAL A 136 -15.79 -4.24 12.52
CA VAL A 136 -17.24 -4.21 12.72
C VAL A 136 -17.85 -5.53 12.28
N GLN A 137 -17.31 -6.13 11.22
CA GLN A 137 -17.76 -7.40 10.66
C GLN A 137 -16.61 -8.14 9.97
N GLY A 138 -16.63 -9.48 10.01
CA GLY A 138 -15.76 -10.31 9.19
C GLY A 138 -14.34 -10.49 9.72
N GLU A 139 -14.10 -10.23 11.02
CA GLU A 139 -12.76 -10.33 11.62
C GLU A 139 -12.21 -11.75 11.58
N GLN A 140 -13.03 -12.75 11.93
CA GLN A 140 -12.60 -14.15 11.96
C GLN A 140 -12.27 -14.65 10.56
N GLU A 141 -13.08 -14.29 9.56
CA GLU A 141 -12.86 -14.66 8.18
C GLU A 141 -11.66 -13.93 7.58
N TYR A 142 -11.45 -12.67 7.96
CA TYR A 142 -10.25 -11.93 7.60
C TYR A 142 -8.97 -12.57 8.15
N MET A 143 -8.98 -12.96 9.43
CA MET A 143 -7.83 -13.63 10.06
C MET A 143 -7.60 -15.03 9.47
N GLY A 144 -8.66 -15.81 9.27
CA GLY A 144 -8.56 -17.11 8.60
C GLY A 144 -8.01 -16.98 7.17
N TYR A 145 -8.43 -15.95 6.42
CA TYR A 145 -7.88 -15.68 5.09
C TYR A 145 -6.38 -15.39 5.14
N LEU A 146 -5.90 -14.63 6.13
CA LEU A 146 -4.47 -14.37 6.33
C LEU A 146 -3.70 -15.66 6.67
N GLU A 147 -4.24 -16.48 7.57
CA GLU A 147 -3.66 -17.76 7.96
C GLU A 147 -3.55 -18.74 6.79
N ASP A 148 -4.60 -18.84 5.97
CA ASP A 148 -4.63 -19.66 4.75
C ASP A 148 -3.54 -19.24 3.74
N HIS A 149 -3.07 -17.99 3.82
CA HIS A 149 -1.99 -17.43 3.01
C HIS A 149 -0.64 -17.34 3.74
N GLY A 150 -0.52 -17.99 4.91
CA GLY A 150 0.72 -18.08 5.68
C GLY A 150 1.13 -16.77 6.37
N ILE A 151 0.17 -15.88 6.65
CA ILE A 151 0.38 -14.68 7.44
C ILE A 151 -0.09 -14.95 8.87
N HIS A 152 0.77 -14.66 9.85
CA HIS A 152 0.55 -14.88 11.29
C HIS A 152 0.74 -13.59 12.07
#